data_AF-A0A967BNR2-F1
#
_entry.id   AF-A0A967BNR2-F1
#
_cell.length_a   1.000
_cell.length_b   1.000
_cell.length_c   1.000
_cell.angle_alpha   90.00
_cell.angle_beta   90.00
_cell.angle_gamma   90.00
#
_symmetry.space_group_name_H-M   'P 1'
#
loop_
_entity.id
_entity.type
_entity.pdbx_description
1 polymer ?
#
loop_
_entity_poly.entity_id
_entity_poly.type
_entity_poly.pdbx_seq_one_letter_code
_entity_poly.pdbx_strand_id
1 'polypeptide(L)' 'MKGIESHSFNVENRQFIVWYDSKVIDKKMIIQAVEEAGNFSVKNWGITK' A
#
# COMPACT_ATOMS: atom_id res chain seq x y z
N MET A 1 5.08 7.78 5.00
CA MET A 1 3.74 7.79 5.64
C MET A 1 3.87 7.09 6.98
N LYS A 2 3.40 7.67 8.09
CA LYS A 2 3.52 7.04 9.42
C LYS A 2 2.61 5.80 9.47
N GLY A 3 3.12 4.64 9.89
CA GLY A 3 2.37 3.37 9.94
C GLY A 3 2.56 2.43 8.74
N ILE A 4 3.24 2.86 7.67
CA ILE A 4 3.73 1.93 6.63
C ILE A 4 5.10 1.43 7.06
N GLU A 5 5.24 0.12 7.18
CA GLU A 5 6.49 -0.53 7.61
C GLU A 5 7.37 -0.87 6.41
N SER A 6 6.76 -1.34 5.32
CA SER A 6 7.47 -1.69 4.09
C SER A 6 6.54 -1.65 2.88
N HIS A 7 7.10 -1.54 1.69
CA HIS A 7 6.38 -1.66 0.43
C HIS A 7 7.27 -2.31 -0.63
N SER A 8 6.64 -2.98 -1.59
CA SER A 8 7.30 -3.57 -2.75
C SER A 8 6.45 -3.36 -4.00
N PHE A 9 7.11 -3.10 -5.12
CA PHE A 9 6.45 -2.96 -6.41
C PHE A 9 6.95 -4.04 -7.36
N ASN A 10 6.05 -4.91 -7.77
CA ASN A 10 6.30 -5.87 -8.84
C ASN A 10 5.85 -5.24 -10.17
N VAL A 11 6.82 -4.78 -10.96
CA VAL A 11 6.60 -4.11 -12.25
C VAL A 11 5.96 -5.06 -13.27
N GLU A 12 6.41 -6.33 -13.31
CA GLU A 12 5.95 -7.34 -14.27
C GLU A 12 4.45 -7.61 -14.12
N ASN A 13 3.97 -7.72 -12.88
CA ASN A 13 2.57 -7.98 -12.55
C ASN A 13 1.77 -6.70 -12.26
N ARG A 14 2.39 -5.52 -12.34
CA ARG A 14 1.83 -4.24 -11.90
C ARG A 14 1.16 -4.34 -10.52
N GLN A 15 1.84 -4.97 -9.57
CA GLN A 15 1.35 -5.15 -8.20
C GLN A 15 2.14 -4.27 -7.25
N PHE A 16 1.42 -3.50 -6.43
CA PHE A 16 1.97 -2.77 -5.30
C PHE A 16 1.58 -3.50 -4.03
N ILE A 17 2.55 -3.99 -3.27
CA ILE A 17 2.37 -4.71 -2.02
C ILE A 17 2.81 -3.77 -0.91
N VAL A 18 1.94 -3.53 0.07
CA VAL A 18 2.21 -2.63 1.20
C VAL A 18 2.01 -3.41 2.49
N TRP A 19 2.99 -3.33 3.38
CA TRP A 19 2.92 -3.83 4.76
C TRP A 19 2.75 -2.64 5.69
N TYR A 20 1.68 -2.68 6.50
CA TYR A 20 1.28 -1.55 7.34
C TYR A 20 0.69 -2.03 8.66
N ASP A 21 0.84 -1.20 9.69
CA ASP A 21 0.17 -1.39 10.97
C ASP A 21 -1.25 -0.83 10.92
N SER A 22 -2.23 -1.72 10.88
CA SER A 22 -3.67 -1.39 10.88
C SER A 22 -4.17 -0.62 12.10
N LYS A 23 -3.41 -0.56 13.20
CA LYS A 23 -3.74 0.25 14.38
C LYS A 23 -3.32 1.71 14.21
N VAL A 24 -2.37 1.98 13.32
CA VAL A 24 -1.78 3.31 13.11
C VAL A 24 -2.34 3.96 11.85
N ILE A 25 -2.59 3.17 10.79
CA ILE A 25 -3.07 3.69 9.51
C ILE A 25 -4.13 2.77 8.89
N ASP A 26 -5.20 3.38 8.39
CA ASP A 26 -6.27 2.65 7.70
C ASP A 26 -5.89 2.37 6.24
N LYS A 27 -6.29 1.19 5.76
CA LYS A 27 -6.14 0.77 4.37
C LYS A 27 -6.64 1.84 3.39
N LYS A 28 -7.76 2.50 3.69
CA LYS A 28 -8.36 3.52 2.81
C LYS A 28 -7.44 4.73 2.62
N MET A 29 -6.71 5.13 3.66
CA MET A 29 -5.75 6.23 3.57
C MET A 29 -4.55 5.85 2.70
N ILE A 30 -4.09 4.59 2.78
CA ILE A 30 -3.02 4.07 1.94
C ILE A 30 -3.46 4.06 0.46
N ILE A 31 -4.71 3.65 0.18
CA ILE A 31 -5.27 3.70 -1.17
C ILE A 31 -5.26 5.12 -1.73
N GLN A 32 -5.82 6.09 -0.99
CA GLN A 32 -5.85 7.48 -1.44
C GLN A 32 -4.45 8.01 -1.73
N ALA A 33 -3.49 7.78 -0.83
CA ALA A 33 -2.13 8.27 -1.03
C ALA A 33 -1.43 7.64 -2.25
N VAL A 34 -1.69 6.36 -2.55
CA VAL A 34 -1.11 5.69 -3.73
C VAL A 34 -1.79 6.14 -5.02
N GLU A 35 -3.10 6.33 -5.00
CA GLU A 35 -3.86 6.85 -6.14
C GLU A 35 -3.48 8.30 -6.45
N GLU A 36 -3.34 9.15 -5.42
CA GLU A 36 -2.88 10.54 -5.55
C GLU A 36 -1.42 10.65 -6.03
N ALA A 37 -0.54 9.74 -5.59
CA ALA A 37 0.89 9.83 -5.90
C ALA A 37 1.25 9.33 -7.31
N GLY A 38 0.44 8.48 -7.94
CA GLY A 38 0.90 7.82 -9.16
C GLY A 38 -0.16 7.30 -10.11
N ASN A 39 -1.46 7.50 -9.85
CA ASN A 39 -2.52 7.00 -10.73
C ASN A 39 -2.45 5.46 -10.92
N PHE A 40 -2.04 4.74 -9.87
CA PHE A 40 -1.91 3.27 -9.89
C PHE A 40 -3.04 2.62 -9.08
N SER A 41 -3.66 1.58 -9.62
CA SER A 41 -4.64 0.76 -8.87
C SER A 41 -3.95 -0.37 -8.11
N VAL A 42 -4.03 -0.34 -6.78
CA VAL A 42 -3.45 -1.40 -5.94
C VAL A 42 -4.34 -2.66 -5.99
N LYS A 43 -3.84 -3.71 -6.65
CA LYS A 43 -4.58 -4.97 -6.83
C LYS A 43 -4.36 -6.01 -5.72
N ASN A 44 -3.28 -5.93 -4.95
CA ASN A 44 -2.92 -6.97 -3.99
C ASN A 44 -2.46 -6.37 -2.66
N TRP A 45 -2.98 -6.88 -1.54
CA TRP A 45 -2.76 -6.31 -0.20
C TRP A 45 -2.14 -7.37 0.71
N GLY A 46 -0.94 -7.11 1.22
CA GLY A 46 -0.32 -7.92 2.27
C GLY A 46 -0.59 -7.27 3.63
N ILE A 47 -0.89 -8.07 4.66
CA ILE A 47 -1.02 -7.56 6.04
C ILE A 47 0.04 -8.27 6.86
N THR A 48 0.95 -7.52 7.49
CA THR A 48 1.82 -8.05 8.55
C THR A 48 1.09 -7.98 9.88
N LYS A 49 1.21 -9.05 10.66
CA LYS A 49 0.47 -9.27 11.91
C LYS A 49 1.27 -8.82 13.12
#